data_AF-A0A2J8NE73-F1
#
_entry.id   AF-A0A2J8NE73-F1
#
_cell.length_a   1.000
_cell.length_b   1.000
_cell.length_c   1.000
_cell.angle_alpha   90.00
_cell.angle_beta   90.00
_cell.angle_gamma   90.00
#
_symmetry.space_group_name_H-M   'P 1'
#
loop_
_entity.id
_entity.type
_entity.pdbx_description
1 polymer ?
#
loop_
_entity_poly.entity_id
_entity_poly.type
_entity_poly.pdbx_seq_one_letter_code
_entity_poly.pdbx_strand_id
1 'polypeptide(L)'
;MKSRLTYDQINDVIKEINKAVISKYKILHQPKKSMNSVTRNLYHRFIDEETKDTKGRYFIVEADIKEFTTLKADKKFHVLLNILRHCRRLSEVRGGGLTRYVIT
;
A
#
# COMPACT_ATOMS: atom_id res chain seq x y z
N MET A 1 -17.71 -7.16 -10.33
CA MET A 1 -16.30 -7.00 -9.90
C MET A 1 -15.39 -6.50 -11.02
N LYS A 2 -15.35 -7.08 -12.23
CA LYS A 2 -14.50 -6.51 -13.31
C LYS A 2 -15.10 -5.34 -14.09
N SER A 3 -16.43 -5.23 -14.23
CA SER A 3 -17.06 -4.22 -15.11
C SER A 3 -16.37 -4.21 -16.50
N ARG A 4 -15.93 -3.04 -17.00
CA ARG A 4 -15.15 -2.85 -18.23
C ARG A 4 -13.63 -2.89 -18.03
N LEU A 5 -13.14 -3.34 -16.87
CA LEU A 5 -11.70 -3.42 -16.59
C LEU A 5 -11.06 -4.57 -17.35
N THR A 6 -9.95 -4.29 -18.02
CA THR A 6 -9.15 -5.28 -18.74
C THR A 6 -8.15 -5.96 -17.81
N TYR A 7 -7.62 -7.11 -18.25
CA TYR A 7 -6.57 -7.81 -17.51
C TYR A 7 -5.31 -6.93 -17.35
N ASP A 8 -4.93 -6.20 -18.41
CA ASP A 8 -3.78 -5.30 -18.38
C ASP A 8 -3.94 -4.19 -17.35
N GLN A 9 -5.14 -3.58 -17.27
CA GLN A 9 -5.43 -2.57 -16.26
C GLN A 9 -5.32 -3.11 -14.83
N ILE A 10 -5.72 -4.36 -14.59
CA ILE A 10 -5.58 -5.00 -13.28
C ILE A 10 -4.10 -5.24 -12.98
N ASN A 11 -3.32 -5.75 -13.94
CA ASN A 11 -1.90 -6.02 -13.76
C ASN A 11 -1.08 -4.75 -13.56
N ASP A 12 -1.39 -3.67 -14.26
CA ASP A 12 -0.68 -2.40 -14.10
C ASP A 12 -0.89 -1.83 -12.69
N VAL A 13 -2.10 -2.01 -12.14
CA VAL A 13 -2.38 -1.62 -10.74
C VAL A 13 -1.61 -2.49 -9.75
N ILE A 14 -1.48 -3.80 -10.02
CA ILE A 14 -0.64 -4.68 -9.20
C ILE A 14 0.82 -4.22 -9.23
N LYS A 15 1.35 -3.83 -10.39
CA LYS A 15 2.73 -3.32 -10.51
C LYS A 15 2.93 -2.06 -9.66
N GLU A 16 2.01 -1.12 -9.72
CA GLU A 16 2.09 0.12 -8.93
C GLU A 16 1.94 -0.15 -7.42
N ILE A 17 1.05 -1.06 -7.00
CA ILE A 17 0.95 -1.50 -5.59
C ILE A 17 2.28 -2.11 -5.13
N ASN A 18 2.88 -3.00 -5.93
CA ASN A 18 4.16 -3.61 -5.60
C ASN A 18 5.28 -2.57 -5.49
N LYS A 19 5.29 -1.55 -6.35
CA LYS A 19 6.22 -0.42 -6.27
C LYS A 19 6.06 0.36 -4.97
N ALA A 20 4.83 0.60 -4.52
CA ALA A 20 4.58 1.26 -3.23
C ALA A 20 5.08 0.42 -2.05
N VAL A 21 4.78 -0.88 -2.05
CA VAL A 21 5.26 -1.83 -1.02
C VAL A 21 6.79 -1.83 -0.98
N ILE A 22 7.46 -2.02 -2.13
CA ILE A 22 8.93 -2.06 -2.19
C ILE A 22 9.52 -0.74 -1.67
N SER A 23 8.98 0.40 -2.09
CA SER A 23 9.46 1.73 -1.65
C SER A 23 9.32 1.93 -0.14
N LYS A 24 8.14 1.62 0.42
CA LYS A 24 7.89 1.70 1.87
C LYS A 24 8.84 0.81 2.67
N TYR A 25 8.95 -0.46 2.31
CA TYR A 25 9.75 -1.41 3.09
C TYR A 25 11.26 -1.25 2.87
N LYS A 26 11.68 -0.66 1.73
CA LYS A 26 13.06 -0.20 1.55
C LYS A 26 13.42 0.89 2.57
N ILE A 27 12.52 1.83 2.85
CA ILE A 27 12.71 2.86 3.87
C ILE A 27 12.69 2.24 5.27
N LEU A 28 11.73 1.34 5.58
CA LEU A 28 11.66 0.69 6.89
C LEU A 28 12.93 -0.10 7.25
N HIS A 29 13.55 -0.74 6.26
CA HIS A 29 14.79 -1.51 6.44
C HIS A 29 16.08 -0.68 6.24
N GLN A 30 15.97 0.61 5.89
CA GLN A 30 17.13 1.46 5.73
C GLN A 30 17.80 1.74 7.10
N PRO A 31 19.14 1.76 7.18
CA PRO A 31 19.82 2.19 8.40
C PRO A 31 19.42 3.61 8.81
N LYS A 32 18.95 3.81 10.04
CA LYS A 32 18.43 5.12 10.53
C LYS A 32 19.42 6.28 10.36
N LYS A 33 20.73 5.99 10.43
CA LYS A 33 21.82 6.95 10.23
C LYS A 33 21.95 7.48 8.80
N SER A 34 21.44 6.78 7.80
CA SER A 34 21.52 7.20 6.38
C SER A 34 20.26 7.91 5.89
N MET A 35 19.23 8.06 6.73
CA MET A 35 17.98 8.74 6.36
C MET A 35 18.13 10.27 6.40
N ASN A 36 17.66 10.94 5.35
CA ASN A 36 17.44 12.39 5.37
C ASN A 36 16.14 12.73 6.12
N SER A 37 15.83 14.03 6.28
CA SER A 37 14.65 14.50 7.01
C SER A 37 13.33 13.98 6.42
N VAL A 38 13.18 14.01 5.09
CA VAL A 38 11.97 13.54 4.39
C VAL A 38 11.77 12.03 4.61
N THR A 39 12.83 11.23 4.39
CA THR A 39 12.79 9.79 4.61
C THR A 39 12.51 9.44 6.08
N ARG A 40 13.04 10.22 7.02
CA ARG A 40 12.79 10.04 8.45
C ARG A 40 11.34 10.34 8.82
N ASN A 41 10.72 11.38 8.25
CA ASN A 41 9.30 11.67 8.45
C ASN A 41 8.40 10.54 7.93
N LEU A 42 8.72 10.00 6.74
CA LEU A 42 8.02 8.83 6.20
C LEU A 42 8.19 7.61 7.11
N TYR A 43 9.42 7.35 7.59
CA TYR A 43 9.68 6.27 8.54
C TYR A 43 8.81 6.38 9.79
N HIS A 44 8.73 7.57 10.40
CA HIS A 44 7.88 7.79 11.58
C HIS A 44 6.41 7.51 11.27
N ARG A 45 5.88 8.04 10.16
CA ARG A 45 4.52 7.75 9.70
C ARG A 45 4.29 6.23 9.56
N PHE A 46 5.22 5.49 8.94
CA PHE A 46 5.07 4.04 8.77
C PHE A 46 4.99 3.29 10.10
N ILE A 47 5.77 3.71 11.10
CA ILE A 47 5.74 3.11 12.43
C ILE A 47 4.43 3.47 13.16
N ASP A 48 3.96 4.70 13.05
CA ASP A 48 2.70 5.14 13.67
C ASP A 48 1.47 4.44 13.05
N GLU A 49 1.59 4.05 11.78
CA GLU A 49 0.59 3.27 11.08
C GLU A 49 0.61 1.79 11.47
N GLU A 50 1.60 1.26 12.19
CA GLU A 50 1.59 -0.15 12.60
C GLU A 50 0.51 -0.46 13.66
N THR A 51 0.04 -1.70 13.66
CA THR A 51 -0.89 -2.24 14.65
C THR A 51 -0.50 -3.67 15.01
N LYS A 52 -1.08 -4.22 16.08
CA LYS A 52 -0.92 -5.63 16.42
C LYS A 52 -1.29 -6.58 15.27
N ASP A 53 -2.25 -6.20 14.43
CA ASP A 53 -2.80 -7.01 13.35
C ASP A 53 -1.97 -6.91 12.04
N THR A 54 -1.00 -5.99 11.99
CA THR A 54 -0.09 -5.78 10.85
C THR A 54 1.34 -6.23 11.14
N LYS A 55 1.64 -6.57 12.41
CA LYS A 55 2.96 -7.05 12.83
C LYS A 55 3.43 -8.23 11.97
N GLY A 56 4.58 -8.06 11.32
CA GLY A 56 5.19 -9.08 10.47
C GLY A 56 4.52 -9.26 9.10
N ARG A 57 3.59 -8.37 8.72
CA ARG A 57 2.89 -8.42 7.43
C ARG A 57 3.25 -7.20 6.59
N TYR A 58 3.25 -7.38 5.28
CA TYR A 58 3.42 -6.29 4.33
C TYR A 58 2.09 -5.56 4.13
N PHE A 59 2.05 -4.25 4.33
CA PHE A 59 0.85 -3.45 4.07
C PHE A 59 1.16 -2.05 3.56
N ILE A 60 0.21 -1.48 2.85
CA ILE A 60 0.22 -0.09 2.40
C ILE A 60 -1.10 0.60 2.76
N VAL A 61 -1.05 1.93 2.82
CA VAL A 61 -2.22 2.79 2.97
C VAL A 61 -2.35 3.71 1.76
N GLU A 62 -3.46 4.46 1.65
CA GLU A 62 -3.65 5.38 0.51
C GLU A 62 -2.57 6.45 0.40
N ALA A 63 -2.02 6.90 1.54
CA ALA A 63 -0.90 7.84 1.52
C ALA A 63 0.35 7.26 0.82
N ASP A 64 0.59 5.95 0.94
CA ASP A 64 1.72 5.27 0.29
C ASP A 64 1.51 5.19 -1.23
N ILE A 65 0.26 4.99 -1.67
CA ILE A 65 -0.10 5.02 -3.09
C ILE A 65 0.16 6.41 -3.66
N LYS A 66 -0.27 7.47 -2.96
CA LYS A 66 -0.04 8.86 -3.39
C LYS A 66 1.44 9.23 -3.43
N GLU A 67 2.23 8.71 -2.50
CA GLU A 67 3.66 9.01 -2.38
C GLU A 67 4.50 8.30 -3.45
N PHE A 68 4.24 7.02 -3.72
CA PHE A 68 5.17 6.16 -4.48
C PHE A 68 4.69 5.74 -5.87
N THR A 69 3.46 6.07 -6.23
CA THR A 69 2.82 5.61 -7.47
C THR A 69 2.21 6.76 -8.26
N THR A 70 1.86 6.52 -9.52
CA THR A 70 1.05 7.46 -10.32
C THR A 70 -0.45 7.17 -10.22
N LEU A 71 -0.86 6.20 -9.39
CA LEU A 71 -2.25 5.83 -9.21
C LEU A 71 -3.00 6.91 -8.41
N LYS A 72 -4.20 7.24 -8.90
CA LYS A 72 -5.15 8.06 -8.15
C LYS A 72 -6.02 7.15 -7.29
N ALA A 73 -6.16 7.48 -6.01
CA ALA A 73 -7.10 6.84 -5.09
C ALA A 73 -8.54 7.29 -5.39
N ASP A 74 -9.06 6.91 -6.55
CA ASP A 74 -10.40 7.24 -7.02
C ASP A 74 -11.35 6.03 -6.96
N LYS A 75 -12.60 6.21 -7.42
CA LYS A 75 -13.60 5.13 -7.47
C LYS A 75 -13.09 3.91 -8.27
N LYS A 76 -12.30 4.12 -9.32
CA LYS A 76 -11.75 3.02 -10.15
C LYS A 76 -10.73 2.23 -9.35
N PHE A 77 -9.86 2.89 -8.60
CA PHE A 77 -8.90 2.25 -7.69
C PHE A 77 -9.61 1.37 -6.65
N HIS A 78 -10.70 1.83 -6.03
CA HIS A 78 -11.44 1.01 -5.07
C HIS A 78 -12.13 -0.21 -5.72
N VAL A 79 -12.61 -0.09 -6.96
CA VAL A 79 -13.11 -1.26 -7.71
C VAL A 79 -12.00 -2.28 -7.95
N LEU A 80 -10.79 -1.83 -8.28
CA LEU A 80 -9.63 -2.70 -8.46
C LEU A 80 -9.22 -3.37 -7.15
N LEU A 81 -9.18 -2.64 -6.02
CA LEU A 81 -8.93 -3.23 -4.70
C LEU A 81 -9.96 -4.31 -4.35
N ASN A 82 -11.23 -4.12 -4.69
CA ASN A 82 -12.26 -5.15 -4.51
C ASN A 82 -11.97 -6.41 -5.33
N ILE A 83 -11.51 -6.26 -6.58
CA ILE A 83 -11.08 -7.40 -7.40
C ILE A 83 -9.90 -8.13 -6.74
N LEU A 84 -8.86 -7.39 -6.35
CA LEU A 84 -7.67 -7.96 -5.73
C LEU A 84 -7.99 -8.68 -4.42
N ARG A 85 -8.91 -8.13 -3.62
CA ARG A 85 -9.43 -8.75 -2.40
C ARG A 85 -10.14 -10.08 -2.70
N HIS A 86 -11.01 -10.11 -3.72
CA HIS A 86 -11.70 -11.34 -4.12
C HIS A 86 -10.73 -12.41 -4.64
N CYS A 87 -9.69 -11.98 -5.38
CA CYS A 87 -8.61 -12.86 -5.83
C CYS A 87 -7.60 -13.21 -4.72
N ARG A 88 -7.86 -12.83 -3.46
CA ARG A 88 -6.99 -13.09 -2.30
C ARG A 88 -5.55 -12.59 -2.48
N ARG A 89 -5.36 -11.51 -3.23
CA ARG A 89 -4.06 -10.84 -3.40
C ARG A 89 -3.78 -9.83 -2.28
N LEU A 90 -4.84 -9.34 -1.63
CA LEU A 90 -4.76 -8.46 -0.48
C LEU A 90 -5.98 -8.62 0.43
N SER A 91 -5.85 -8.12 1.65
CA SER A 91 -6.91 -8.02 2.66
C SER A 91 -6.91 -6.63 3.28
N GLU A 92 -8.01 -6.24 3.94
CA GLU A 92 -8.07 -4.96 4.65
C GLU A 92 -8.02 -5.16 6.16
N VAL A 93 -7.17 -4.39 6.83
CA VAL A 93 -7.16 -4.22 8.29
C VAL A 93 -7.55 -2.77 8.58
N ARG A 94 -8.64 -2.57 9.32
CA ARG A 94 -9.18 -1.24 9.64
C ARG A 94 -9.01 -0.95 11.13
N GLY A 95 -8.55 0.25 11.45
CA GLY A 95 -8.39 0.70 12.83
C GLY A 95 -7.82 2.11 12.91
N GLY A 96 -8.27 2.89 13.89
CA GLY A 96 -7.82 4.29 14.09
C GLY A 96 -8.21 5.22 12.94
N GLY A 97 -9.34 4.98 12.27
CA GLY A 97 -9.76 5.73 11.09
C GLY A 97 -8.92 5.46 9.83
N LEU A 98 -7.98 4.50 9.88
CA LEU A 98 -7.09 4.15 8.77
C LEU A 98 -7.36 2.74 8.25
N THR A 99 -7.45 2.63 6.92
CA THR A 99 -7.55 1.34 6.21
C THR A 99 -6.19 0.94 5.68
N ARG A 100 -5.76 -0.28 6.04
CA ARG A 100 -4.48 -0.87 5.64
C ARG A 100 -4.74 -2.01 4.69
N TYR A 101 -4.14 -1.94 3.51
CA TYR A 101 -4.20 -2.99 2.49
C TYR A 101 -3.03 -3.94 2.70
N VAL A 102 -3.29 -5.07 3.35
CA VAL A 102 -2.30 -6.08 3.71
C VAL A 102 -2.13 -7.07 2.57
N ILE A 103 -0.90 -7.21 2.08
CA ILE A 103 -0.53 -8.08 0.97
C ILE A 103 -0.47 -9.54 1.45
N THR A 104 -0.90 -10.47 0.58
CA THR A 104 -0.94 -11.92 0.85
C THR A 104 -0.10 -12.68 -0.16
#